data_AF-A0A940QZR3-F1
#
_entry.id   AF-A0A940QZR3-F1
#
_cell.length_a   1.000
_cell.length_b   1.000
_cell.length_c   1.000
_cell.angle_alpha   90.00
_cell.angle_beta   90.00
_cell.angle_gamma   90.00
#
_symmetry.space_group_name_H-M   'P 1'
#
loop_
_entity.id
_entity.type
_entity.pdbx_description
1 polymer ?
#
loop_
_entity_poly.entity_id
_entity_poly.type
_entity_poly.pdbx_seq_one_letter_code
_entity_poly.pdbx_strand_id
1 'polypeptide(L)'
;IVFGVATPGHTAVFAPAMGTLGDGYVCAGSFPNWDDPAPGVKWEVELQKKYHPQKFASHIQYMGGFLEAMIQVEALRLAMEKTPFEKLKPGNVLNDGFYRIKNFYTGGISSSPLTYGPTRIEGVDAVRVDQLQKGKVVKVGTYPCRHLY
;
A
#
# COMPACT_ATOMS: atom_id res chain seq x y z
N ILE A 1 -25.20 -2.94 2.22
CA ILE A 1 -25.01 -1.55 1.77
C ILE A 1 -23.76 -1.53 0.88
N VAL A 2 -23.81 -0.89 -0.29
CA VAL A 2 -22.67 -0.82 -1.23
C VAL A 2 -22.32 0.65 -1.46
N PHE A 3 -21.06 1.01 -1.19
CA PHE A 3 -20.53 2.36 -1.43
C PHE A 3 -19.38 2.28 -2.43
N GLY A 4 -19.31 3.24 -3.35
CA GLY A 4 -18.11 3.46 -4.15
C GLY A 4 -17.04 4.17 -3.32
N VAL A 5 -15.79 3.73 -3.43
CA VAL A 5 -14.62 4.37 -2.81
C VAL A 5 -13.60 4.71 -3.90
N ALA A 6 -13.05 5.92 -3.87
CA ALA A 6 -12.17 6.42 -4.93
C ALA A 6 -10.69 5.99 -4.80
N THR A 7 -10.34 5.23 -3.74
CA THR A 7 -8.98 4.81 -3.30
C THR A 7 -8.39 5.70 -2.19
N PRO A 8 -7.74 5.09 -1.18
CA PRO A 8 -7.79 3.68 -0.83
C PRO A 8 -9.17 3.28 -0.30
N GLY A 9 -9.41 1.97 -0.25
CA GLY A 9 -10.55 1.40 0.47
C GLY A 9 -10.44 1.70 1.97
N HIS A 10 -11.43 2.38 2.53
CA HIS A 10 -11.40 2.87 3.91
C HIS A 10 -12.17 1.96 4.88
N THR A 11 -12.18 0.63 4.68
CA THR A 11 -12.92 -0.30 5.55
C THR A 11 -12.52 -0.15 7.03
N ALA A 12 -11.24 0.10 7.31
CA ALA A 12 -10.73 0.35 8.66
C ALA A 12 -11.31 1.62 9.32
N VAL A 13 -11.74 2.62 8.54
CA VAL A 13 -12.41 3.84 9.01
C VAL A 13 -13.93 3.66 9.03
N PHE A 14 -14.48 2.98 8.02
CA PHE A 14 -15.90 2.71 7.88
C PHE A 14 -16.43 1.82 9.00
N ALA A 15 -15.70 0.75 9.35
CA ALA A 15 -16.11 -0.23 10.34
C ALA A 15 -16.48 0.40 11.70
N PRO A 16 -15.61 1.20 12.36
CA PRO A 16 -15.97 1.83 13.63
C PRO A 16 -17.09 2.88 13.48
N ALA A 17 -17.19 3.57 12.35
CA ALA A 17 -18.22 4.58 12.12
C ALA A 17 -19.62 3.98 11.98
N MET A 18 -19.74 2.81 11.35
CA MET A 18 -21.02 2.16 11.07
C MET A 18 -21.45 1.15 12.14
N GLY A 19 -20.52 0.68 12.98
CA GLY A 19 -20.81 -0.36 13.96
C GLY A 19 -21.40 -1.61 13.31
N THR A 20 -22.50 -2.12 13.87
CA THR A 20 -23.18 -3.33 13.35
C THR A 20 -23.82 -3.13 11.97
N LEU A 21 -24.18 -1.90 11.60
CA LEU A 21 -24.77 -1.60 10.29
C LEU A 21 -23.77 -1.80 9.14
N GLY A 22 -22.47 -1.78 9.45
CA GLY A 22 -21.43 -1.99 8.46
C GLY A 22 -21.21 -3.46 8.08
N ASP A 23 -21.77 -4.41 8.84
CA ASP A 23 -21.50 -5.83 8.62
C ASP A 23 -21.88 -6.27 7.20
N GLY A 24 -20.99 -7.03 6.56
CA GLY A 24 -21.12 -7.43 5.16
C GLY A 24 -20.68 -6.39 4.13
N TYR A 25 -20.27 -5.18 4.53
CA TYR A 25 -19.68 -4.20 3.61
C TYR A 25 -18.42 -4.77 2.92
N VAL A 26 -18.37 -4.67 1.60
CA VAL A 26 -17.25 -5.12 0.77
C VAL A 26 -16.59 -3.92 0.13
N CYS A 27 -15.26 -3.91 0.14
CA CYS A 27 -14.45 -2.82 -0.40
C CYS A 27 -13.21 -3.39 -1.10
N ALA A 28 -12.92 -2.88 -2.30
CA ALA A 28 -11.67 -3.15 -3.01
C ALA A 28 -10.69 -1.97 -2.83
N GLY A 29 -9.40 -2.22 -3.09
CA GLY A 29 -8.37 -1.17 -3.06
C GLY A 29 -7.97 -0.72 -1.65
N SER A 30 -8.30 -1.51 -0.62
CA SER A 30 -7.86 -1.26 0.76
C SER A 30 -6.39 -1.62 0.95
N PHE A 31 -5.74 -0.98 1.92
CA PHE A 31 -4.53 -1.53 2.54
C PHE A 31 -4.91 -2.54 3.65
N PRO A 32 -3.97 -3.38 4.10
CA PRO A 32 -4.17 -4.25 5.25
C PRO A 32 -4.65 -3.51 6.51
N ASN A 33 -5.38 -4.19 7.38
CA ASN A 33 -5.69 -3.61 8.69
C ASN A 33 -4.46 -3.70 9.62
N TRP A 34 -4.42 -2.90 10.70
CA TRP A 34 -3.28 -2.86 11.62
C TRP A 34 -3.00 -4.15 12.40
N ASP A 35 -3.96 -5.06 12.46
CA ASP A 35 -3.84 -6.40 13.06
C ASP A 35 -3.53 -7.50 12.02
N ASP A 36 -3.31 -7.14 10.75
CA ASP A 36 -2.94 -8.09 9.70
C ASP A 36 -1.56 -8.72 9.99
N PRO A 37 -1.41 -10.05 9.80
CA PRO A 37 -0.16 -10.75 10.12
C PRO A 37 0.98 -10.46 9.13
N ALA A 38 0.75 -9.67 8.08
CA ALA A 38 1.76 -9.32 7.10
C ALA A 38 3.01 -8.68 7.75
N PRO A 39 4.23 -9.13 7.38
CA PRO A 39 5.46 -8.65 8.02
C PRO A 39 5.69 -7.14 7.84
N GLY A 40 5.24 -6.56 6.72
CA GLY A 40 5.30 -5.11 6.49
C GLY A 40 4.42 -4.33 7.46
N VAL A 41 3.22 -4.84 7.79
CA VAL A 41 2.32 -4.22 8.78
C VAL A 41 2.94 -4.26 10.16
N LYS A 42 3.50 -5.41 10.56
CA LYS A 42 4.24 -5.51 11.83
C LYS A 42 5.39 -4.51 11.90
N TRP A 43 6.16 -4.39 10.82
CA TRP A 43 7.28 -3.45 10.74
C TRP A 43 6.83 -1.99 10.86
N GLU A 44 5.76 -1.59 10.18
CA GLU A 44 5.18 -0.25 10.32
C GLU A 44 4.72 0.05 11.76
N VAL A 45 4.10 -0.92 12.43
CA VAL A 45 3.70 -0.81 13.84
C VAL A 45 4.93 -0.59 14.73
N GLU A 46 6.00 -1.34 14.51
CA GLU A 46 7.27 -1.18 15.25
C GLU A 46 7.90 0.20 15.00
N LEU A 47 7.90 0.69 13.77
CA LEU A 47 8.41 2.01 13.42
C LEU A 47 7.59 3.13 14.06
N GLN A 48 6.26 3.04 14.04
CA GLN A 48 5.40 4.00 14.73
C GLN A 48 5.69 4.04 16.23
N LYS A 49 5.79 2.87 16.88
CA LYS A 49 6.13 2.81 18.32
C LYS A 49 7.50 3.41 18.62
N LYS A 50 8.47 3.22 17.73
CA LYS A 50 9.83 3.73 17.89
C LYS A 50 9.92 5.25 17.69
N TYR A 51 9.35 5.77 16.60
CA TYR A 51 9.53 7.16 16.18
C TYR A 51 8.38 8.09 16.62
N HIS A 52 7.22 7.52 16.99
CA HIS A 52 6.05 8.23 17.47
C HIS A 52 5.47 7.56 18.75
N PRO A 53 6.27 7.38 19.82
CA PRO A 53 5.85 6.60 20.99
C PRO A 53 4.59 7.13 21.69
N GLN A 54 4.27 8.41 21.51
CA GLN A 54 3.09 9.06 22.11
C GLN A 54 1.88 9.14 21.18
N LYS A 55 1.99 8.67 19.93
CA LYS A 55 0.92 8.79 18.94
C LYS A 55 0.97 7.65 17.93
N PHE A 56 -0.08 6.84 17.91
CA PHE A 56 -0.30 5.85 16.85
C PHE A 56 -1.26 6.41 15.80
N ALA A 57 -0.82 6.49 14.54
CA ALA A 57 -1.64 6.89 13.41
C ALA A 57 -2.41 5.67 12.88
N SER A 58 -3.62 5.48 13.40
CA SER A 58 -4.50 4.36 13.00
C SER A 58 -5.14 4.53 11.63
N HIS A 59 -5.04 5.70 11.00
CA HIS A 59 -5.63 5.94 9.69
C HIS A 59 -4.85 5.21 8.60
N ILE A 60 -5.56 4.54 7.69
CA ILE A 60 -4.98 3.66 6.67
C ILE A 60 -4.03 4.37 5.69
N GLN A 61 -4.19 5.68 5.52
CA GLN A 61 -3.32 6.54 4.71
C GLN A 61 -1.87 6.55 5.21
N TYR A 62 -1.62 6.22 6.48
CA TYR A 62 -0.26 6.05 6.97
C TYR A 62 0.48 4.93 6.22
N MET A 63 -0.19 3.79 5.98
CA MET A 63 0.38 2.70 5.18
C MET A 63 0.62 3.12 3.74
N GLY A 64 -0.28 3.95 3.18
CA GLY A 64 -0.11 4.54 1.85
C GLY A 64 1.16 5.38 1.74
N GLY A 65 1.35 6.34 2.66
CA GLY A 65 2.56 7.16 2.69
C GLY A 65 3.82 6.34 2.95
N PHE A 66 3.72 5.29 3.78
CA PHE A 66 4.84 4.38 4.01
C PHE A 66 5.21 3.58 2.76
N LEU A 67 4.23 3.04 2.04
CA LEU A 67 4.43 2.35 0.78
C LEU A 67 5.06 3.27 -0.27
N GLU A 68 4.58 4.51 -0.39
CA GLU A 68 5.17 5.52 -1.27
C GLU A 68 6.64 5.77 -0.94
N ALA A 69 6.97 5.93 0.35
CA ALA A 69 8.34 6.10 0.79
C ALA A 69 9.23 4.89 0.45
N MET A 70 8.73 3.65 0.63
CA MET A 70 9.47 2.44 0.25
C MET A 70 9.81 2.43 -1.25
N ILE A 71 8.86 2.79 -2.11
CA ILE A 71 9.06 2.82 -3.56
C ILE A 71 10.08 3.90 -3.94
N GLN A 72 9.97 5.10 -3.36
CA GLN A 72 10.88 6.20 -3.65
C GLN A 72 12.32 5.89 -3.22
N VAL A 73 12.50 5.31 -2.03
CA VAL A 73 13.83 4.93 -1.53
C VAL A 73 14.45 3.84 -2.40
N GLU A 74 13.67 2.85 -2.84
CA GLU A 74 14.17 1.81 -3.73
C GLU A 74 14.55 2.36 -5.12
N ALA A 75 13.73 3.27 -5.67
CA ALA A 75 14.05 3.96 -6.93
C ALA A 75 15.36 4.75 -6.82
N LEU A 76 15.55 5.50 -5.72
CA LEU A 76 16.77 6.26 -5.47
C LEU A 76 17.98 5.33 -5.30
N ARG A 77 17.85 4.25 -4.51
CA ARG A 77 18.90 3.25 -4.30
C ARG A 77 19.40 2.70 -5.64
N LEU A 78 18.46 2.28 -6.51
CA LEU A 78 18.76 1.75 -7.83
C LEU A 78 19.39 2.80 -8.76
N ALA A 79 18.87 4.03 -8.79
CA ALA A 79 19.43 5.10 -9.61
C ALA A 79 20.87 5.46 -9.17
N MET A 80 21.13 5.43 -7.87
CA MET A 80 22.43 5.74 -7.29
C MET A 80 23.51 4.68 -7.54
N GLU A 81 23.14 3.47 -7.97
CA GLU A 81 24.09 2.49 -8.50
C GLU A 81 24.77 2.98 -9.79
N LYS A 82 24.15 3.90 -10.52
CA LYS A 82 24.66 4.43 -11.81
C LYS A 82 25.07 5.90 -11.76
N THR A 83 24.40 6.72 -10.95
CA THR A 83 24.64 8.16 -10.88
C THR A 83 24.81 8.57 -9.42
N PRO A 84 25.95 9.15 -9.01
CA PRO A 84 26.14 9.59 -7.63
C PRO A 84 25.11 10.68 -7.27
N PHE A 85 24.79 10.77 -5.97
CA PHE A 85 23.73 11.65 -5.45
C PHE A 85 23.85 13.09 -5.93
N GLU A 86 25.07 13.64 -5.96
CA GLU A 86 25.35 15.04 -6.32
C GLU A 86 25.08 15.34 -7.81
N LYS A 87 24.94 14.30 -8.65
CA LYS A 87 24.66 14.42 -10.09
C LYS A 87 23.29 13.88 -10.46
N LEU A 88 22.52 13.42 -9.49
CA LEU A 88 21.22 12.79 -9.72
C LEU A 88 20.25 13.79 -10.36
N LYS A 89 19.61 13.39 -11.45
CA LYS A 89 18.53 14.14 -12.09
C LYS A 89 17.22 13.35 -12.03
N PRO A 90 16.04 13.99 -12.14
CA PRO A 90 14.77 13.28 -12.18
C PRO A 90 14.71 12.18 -13.26
N GLY A 91 15.34 12.42 -14.42
CA GLY A 91 15.47 11.42 -15.48
C GLY A 91 16.25 10.17 -15.07
N ASN A 92 17.24 10.28 -14.19
CA ASN A 92 17.94 9.12 -13.62
C ASN A 92 17.02 8.36 -12.67
N VAL A 93 16.30 9.06 -11.79
CA VAL A 93 15.37 8.42 -10.85
C VAL A 93 14.29 7.65 -11.59
N LEU A 94 13.78 8.18 -12.69
CA LEU A 94 12.80 7.50 -13.53
C LEU A 94 13.40 6.28 -14.26
N ASN A 95 14.44 6.50 -15.06
CA ASN A 95 14.95 5.47 -15.98
C ASN A 95 15.85 4.43 -15.30
N ASP A 96 16.69 4.87 -14.36
CA ASP A 96 17.65 4.04 -13.65
C ASP A 96 17.18 3.62 -12.24
N GLY A 97 16.08 4.21 -11.76
CA GLY A 97 15.42 3.86 -10.51
C GLY A 97 14.10 3.12 -10.75
N PHE A 98 13.00 3.87 -10.88
CA PHE A 98 11.64 3.33 -11.02
C PHE A 98 11.55 2.20 -12.04
N TYR A 99 11.97 2.42 -13.29
CA TYR A 99 11.85 1.39 -14.35
C TYR A 99 12.67 0.12 -14.10
N ARG A 100 13.60 0.14 -13.15
CA ARG A 100 14.38 -1.00 -12.72
C ARG A 100 13.81 -1.73 -11.50
N ILE A 101 12.78 -1.20 -10.84
CA ILE A 101 12.06 -1.90 -9.77
C ILE A 101 11.30 -3.09 -10.37
N LYS A 102 11.71 -4.31 -10.02
CA LYS A 102 11.08 -5.58 -10.42
C LYS A 102 10.80 -6.44 -9.19
N ASN A 103 9.59 -6.99 -9.11
CA ASN A 103 9.15 -7.92 -8.05
C ASN A 103 9.46 -7.42 -6.63
N PHE A 104 9.37 -6.11 -6.38
CA PHE A 104 9.70 -5.53 -5.09
C PHE A 104 8.63 -5.92 -4.05
N TYR A 105 9.02 -6.76 -3.09
CA TYR A 105 8.14 -7.25 -2.04
C TYR A 105 8.08 -6.25 -0.89
N THR A 106 6.87 -5.80 -0.58
CA THR A 106 6.60 -4.74 0.42
C THR A 106 6.19 -5.32 1.78
N GLY A 107 6.53 -6.59 2.04
CA GLY A 107 6.09 -7.25 3.26
C GLY A 107 4.58 -7.48 3.35
N GLY A 108 3.85 -7.40 2.23
CA GLY A 108 2.39 -7.56 2.18
C GLY A 108 1.58 -6.27 2.40
N ILE A 109 2.23 -5.10 2.45
CA ILE A 109 1.55 -3.79 2.47
C ILE A 109 0.83 -3.55 1.13
N SER A 110 1.52 -3.80 0.01
CA SER A 110 0.91 -3.84 -1.32
C SER A 110 0.25 -5.20 -1.57
N SER A 111 -0.81 -5.17 -2.38
CA SER A 111 -1.57 -6.36 -2.79
C SER A 111 -0.82 -7.29 -3.74
N SER A 112 0.23 -6.79 -4.41
CA SER A 112 1.18 -7.58 -5.21
C SER A 112 2.61 -7.03 -5.04
N PRO A 113 3.65 -7.83 -5.34
CA PRO A 113 4.98 -7.28 -5.57
C PRO A 113 4.92 -6.16 -6.62
N LEU A 114 5.73 -5.12 -6.42
CA LEU A 114 5.71 -3.94 -7.29
C LEU A 114 6.70 -4.12 -8.45
N THR A 115 6.22 -3.85 -9.65
CA THR A 115 7.05 -3.82 -10.85
C THR A 115 6.67 -2.62 -11.71
N TYR A 116 7.67 -1.84 -12.09
CA TYR A 116 7.51 -0.68 -12.94
C TYR A 116 8.31 -0.86 -14.24
N GLY A 117 8.01 -0.05 -15.25
CA GLY A 117 8.75 0.00 -16.51
C GLY A 117 8.21 1.07 -17.44
N PRO A 118 8.87 1.30 -18.59
CA PRO A 118 8.44 2.31 -19.57
C PRO A 118 7.00 2.12 -20.05
N THR A 119 6.51 0.89 -20.04
CA THR A 119 5.14 0.50 -20.44
C THR A 119 4.28 -0.01 -19.27
N ARG A 120 4.74 0.18 -18.02
CA ARG A 120 4.05 -0.30 -16.82
C ARG A 120 4.27 0.69 -15.67
N ILE A 121 3.32 1.59 -15.45
CA ILE A 121 3.48 2.75 -14.55
C ILE A 121 2.77 2.58 -13.21
N GLU A 122 1.83 1.65 -13.12
CA GLU A 122 0.92 1.48 -11.97
C GLU A 122 1.57 0.66 -10.83
N GLY A 123 2.64 -0.09 -11.11
CA GLY A 123 3.37 -0.90 -10.13
C GLY A 123 2.65 -2.19 -9.71
N VAL A 124 1.38 -2.07 -9.36
CA VAL A 124 0.52 -3.10 -8.76
C VAL A 124 -0.26 -3.89 -9.82
N ASP A 125 -0.44 -5.20 -9.62
CA ASP A 125 -1.18 -6.09 -10.53
C ASP A 125 -2.57 -6.49 -10.02
N ALA A 126 -2.86 -6.29 -8.74
CA ALA A 126 -4.13 -6.64 -8.12
C ALA A 126 -4.46 -5.72 -6.95
N VAL A 127 -5.75 -5.55 -6.67
CA VAL A 127 -6.23 -4.89 -5.45
C VAL A 127 -6.71 -5.93 -4.43
N ARG A 128 -6.43 -5.67 -3.16
CA ARG A 128 -7.02 -6.39 -2.03
C ARG A 128 -8.53 -6.12 -1.98
N VAL A 129 -9.30 -7.17 -1.70
CA VAL A 129 -10.73 -7.08 -1.41
C VAL A 129 -10.93 -7.47 0.04
N ASP A 130 -11.54 -6.56 0.80
CA ASP A 130 -11.91 -6.77 2.19
C ASP A 130 -13.43 -6.82 2.34
N GLN A 131 -13.87 -7.58 3.34
CA GLN A 131 -15.23 -7.55 3.85
C GLN A 131 -15.20 -7.25 5.35
N LEU A 132 -16.12 -6.41 5.80
CA LEU A 132 -16.39 -6.27 7.23
C LEU A 132 -17.21 -7.48 7.70
N GLN A 133 -16.64 -8.28 8.60
CA GLN A 133 -17.28 -9.46 9.17
C GLN A 133 -17.27 -9.38 10.70
N LYS A 134 -18.46 -9.24 11.30
CA LYS A 134 -18.66 -9.12 12.76
C LYS A 134 -17.76 -8.05 13.38
N GLY A 135 -17.66 -6.90 12.72
CA GLY A 135 -16.82 -5.77 13.17
C GLY A 135 -15.33 -5.89 12.86
N LYS A 136 -14.88 -6.96 12.18
CA LYS A 136 -13.48 -7.16 11.76
C LYS A 136 -13.30 -6.98 10.26
N VAL A 137 -12.21 -6.32 9.86
CA VAL A 137 -11.82 -6.22 8.45
C VAL A 137 -11.14 -7.53 8.04
N VAL A 138 -11.78 -8.30 7.16
CA VAL A 138 -11.31 -9.61 6.71
C VAL A 138 -10.97 -9.55 5.23
N LYS A 139 -9.73 -9.94 4.88
CA LYS A 139 -9.36 -10.14 3.48
C LYS A 139 -10.14 -11.33 2.92
N VAL A 140 -10.98 -11.07 1.91
CA VAL A 140 -11.76 -12.12 1.24
C VAL A 140 -11.16 -12.53 -0.10
N GLY A 141 -10.18 -11.77 -0.61
CA GLY A 141 -9.47 -12.12 -1.83
C GLY A 141 -8.66 -10.97 -2.42
N THR A 142 -8.33 -11.12 -3.69
CA THR A 142 -7.73 -10.08 -4.53
C THR A 142 -8.42 -10.07 -5.89
N TYR A 143 -8.44 -8.91 -6.54
CA TYR A 143 -8.97 -8.74 -7.89
C TYR A 143 -7.89 -8.13 -8.79
N PRO A 144 -7.64 -8.65 -10.01
CA PRO A 144 -6.60 -8.12 -10.88
C PRO A 144 -6.92 -6.69 -11.34
N CYS A 145 -5.91 -5.82 -11.43
CA CYS A 145 -6.04 -4.44 -11.93
C CYS A 145 -6.22 -4.36 -13.47
N ARG A 146 -6.67 -5.44 -14.13
CA ARG A 146 -6.86 -5.50 -15.58
C ARG A 146 -8.31 -5.18 -15.92
N HIS A 147 -8.54 -4.40 -16.98
CA HIS A 147 -9.86 -4.04 -17.50
C HIS A 147 -10.67 -2.99 -16.71
N LEU A 148 -9.99 -2.12 -15.95
CA LEU A 148 -10.62 -0.92 -15.39
C LEU A 148 -10.47 0.22 -16.42
N TYR A 149 -11.54 0.52 -17.15
CA TYR A 149 -11.64 1.63 -18.11
C TYR A 149 -12.51 2.75 -17.53
#